data_AF-G3JAL4-F1
#
_entry.id   AF-G3JAL4-F1
#
_cell.length_a   1.000
_cell.length_b   1.000
_cell.length_c   1.000
_cell.angle_alpha   90.00
_cell.angle_beta   90.00
_cell.angle_gamma   90.00
#
_symmetry.space_group_name_H-M   'P 1'
#
loop_
_entity.id
_entity.type
_entity.pdbx_description
1 polymer ?
#
loop_
_entity_poly.entity_id
_entity_poly.type
_entity_poly.pdbx_seq_one_letter_code
_entity_poly.pdbx_strand_id
1 'polypeptide(L)'
;MADTDAPLDCSGEAVDDTRRGLRIGAIFIIMAASLVGALAPVLLARQTKMHVPKFTFFICKYVGTGVIVATAFMHLLDPAIDNFSDECVAARVPEYPWALAIALMTVMTMFLLELVVTNFQKDDEHNATAYDSEVPSMDYIAKKRPGIEETTADCPHGPDLEQAAGIDPKKVPGRADDVSYPPGGEDHLAHVQSHTAAETGLAGQLTAIFVLEFGVIFHSVFVGLTLGTTTELVVLLIVLVFHQMFEGLGLGSRIATAPWPKDKQWLPYLLCFGFAISTPVGIAAGMGAKPANATDQKLTNGIFDSISAGILLYTGLVELLAHEFMFNPHMRRSPLKIQLFGFGCIAFGAFVMALLAKWA
;
A
#
# COMPACT_ATOMS: atom_id res chain seq x y z
N MET A 1 8.30 -38.19 -35.59
CA MET A 1 9.38 -37.23 -35.31
C MET A 1 9.27 -36.17 -36.39
N ALA A 2 8.53 -35.11 -36.10
CA ALA A 2 8.42 -33.96 -36.99
C ALA A 2 9.55 -32.99 -36.63
N ASP A 3 10.14 -32.38 -37.65
CA ASP A 3 11.29 -31.47 -37.62
C ASP A 3 11.27 -30.47 -36.45
N THR A 4 12.28 -30.53 -35.57
CA THR A 4 12.53 -29.55 -34.49
C THR A 4 13.75 -28.65 -34.73
N ASP A 5 14.36 -28.69 -35.92
CA ASP A 5 15.61 -27.96 -36.21
C ASP A 5 15.40 -26.75 -37.12
N ALA A 6 14.26 -26.05 -36.99
CA ALA A 6 14.17 -24.68 -37.50
C ALA A 6 14.94 -23.78 -36.51
N PRO A 7 15.93 -22.98 -36.96
CA PRO A 7 16.59 -22.04 -36.06
C PRO A 7 15.56 -21.07 -35.49
N LEU A 8 15.53 -20.94 -34.16
CA LEU A 8 14.66 -20.04 -33.42
C LEU A 8 14.87 -18.61 -33.92
N ASP A 9 13.94 -18.12 -34.75
CA ASP A 9 13.99 -16.78 -35.32
C ASP A 9 13.44 -15.76 -34.33
N CYS A 10 14.34 -15.22 -33.50
CA CYS A 10 14.03 -14.20 -32.51
C CYS A 10 14.11 -12.77 -33.08
N SER A 11 14.07 -12.59 -34.41
CA SER A 11 14.23 -11.28 -35.08
C SER A 11 12.93 -10.59 -35.50
N GLY A 12 11.79 -11.02 -34.96
CA GLY A 12 10.46 -10.49 -35.30
C GLY A 12 10.32 -8.96 -35.15
N GLU A 13 9.50 -8.35 -36.02
CA GLU A 13 9.16 -6.93 -35.95
C GLU A 13 8.48 -6.62 -34.61
N ALA A 14 9.06 -5.69 -33.85
CA ALA A 14 8.68 -5.47 -32.46
C ALA A 14 7.42 -4.59 -32.27
N VAL A 15 6.84 -4.04 -33.35
CA VAL A 15 5.73 -3.07 -33.24
C VAL A 15 4.72 -3.24 -34.36
N ASP A 16 3.48 -3.58 -34.00
CA ASP A 16 2.36 -3.55 -34.93
C ASP A 16 1.86 -2.11 -35.12
N ASP A 17 2.03 -1.57 -36.33
CA ASP A 17 1.62 -0.22 -36.68
C ASP A 17 0.20 -0.14 -37.27
N THR A 18 -0.52 -1.27 -37.32
CA THR A 18 -1.90 -1.26 -37.78
C THR A 18 -2.78 -0.47 -36.81
N ARG A 19 -3.64 0.41 -37.35
CA ARG A 19 -4.60 1.25 -36.60
C ARG A 19 -4.00 2.37 -35.74
N ARG A 20 -2.95 3.07 -36.23
CA ARG A 20 -2.43 4.31 -35.60
C ARG A 20 -3.50 5.28 -35.07
N GLY A 21 -4.57 5.52 -35.83
CA GLY A 21 -5.65 6.42 -35.41
C GLY A 21 -6.36 5.96 -34.14
N LEU A 22 -6.58 4.65 -33.98
CA LEU A 22 -7.17 4.09 -32.77
C LEU A 22 -6.20 4.13 -31.59
N ARG A 23 -4.89 3.92 -31.82
CA ARG A 23 -3.87 4.08 -30.77
C ARG A 23 -3.80 5.50 -30.24
N ILE A 24 -3.87 6.50 -31.13
CA ILE A 24 -3.96 7.92 -30.73
C ILE A 24 -5.26 8.18 -29.95
N GLY A 25 -6.38 7.62 -30.42
CA GLY A 25 -7.67 7.68 -29.71
C GLY A 25 -7.59 7.08 -28.30
N ALA A 26 -6.90 5.95 -28.14
CA ALA A 26 -6.72 5.25 -26.86
C ALA A 26 -6.09 6.14 -25.78
N ILE A 27 -5.12 7.00 -26.15
CA ILE A 27 -4.49 7.96 -25.24
C ILE A 27 -5.56 8.82 -24.54
N PHE A 28 -6.49 9.39 -25.32
CA PHE A 28 -7.53 10.27 -24.79
C PHE A 28 -8.62 9.50 -24.04
N ILE A 29 -9.01 8.33 -24.55
CA ILE A 29 -10.04 7.49 -23.92
C ILE A 29 -9.57 7.02 -22.54
N ILE A 30 -8.35 6.48 -22.46
CA ILE A 30 -7.77 6.01 -21.20
C ILE A 30 -7.56 7.18 -20.25
N MET A 31 -6.97 8.30 -20.71
CA MET A 31 -6.79 9.48 -19.86
C MET A 31 -8.12 9.96 -19.24
N ALA A 32 -9.20 10.00 -20.04
CA ALA A 32 -10.52 10.38 -19.54
C ALA A 32 -11.05 9.37 -18.50
N ALA A 33 -10.93 8.06 -18.77
CA ALA A 33 -11.34 7.01 -17.84
C ALA A 33 -10.57 7.07 -16.52
N SER A 34 -9.24 7.24 -16.57
CA SER A 34 -8.37 7.38 -15.39
C SER A 34 -8.71 8.62 -14.58
N LEU A 35 -8.91 9.78 -15.25
CA LEU A 35 -9.28 11.02 -14.57
C LEU A 35 -10.63 10.87 -13.88
N VAL A 36 -11.63 10.29 -14.54
CA VAL A 36 -12.94 10.05 -13.94
C VAL A 36 -12.81 9.11 -12.75
N GLY A 37 -12.11 7.98 -12.90
CA GLY A 37 -11.89 7.02 -11.83
C GLY A 37 -11.21 7.63 -10.59
N ALA A 38 -10.11 8.35 -10.79
CA ALA A 38 -9.29 8.87 -9.69
C ALA A 38 -9.83 10.19 -9.09
N LEU A 39 -10.29 11.14 -9.92
CA LEU A 39 -10.75 12.44 -9.42
C LEU A 39 -12.17 12.41 -8.87
N ALA A 40 -13.06 11.52 -9.35
CA ALA A 40 -14.44 11.52 -8.87
C ALA A 40 -14.53 11.33 -7.35
N PRO A 41 -13.85 10.35 -6.72
CA PRO A 41 -13.86 10.23 -5.26
C PRO A 41 -13.31 11.47 -4.54
N VAL A 42 -12.24 12.08 -5.05
CA VAL A 42 -11.61 13.26 -4.44
C VAL A 42 -12.52 14.49 -4.51
N LEU A 43 -13.13 14.74 -5.67
CA LEU A 43 -14.06 15.84 -5.86
C LEU A 43 -15.33 15.66 -5.02
N LEU A 44 -15.88 14.44 -5.00
CA LEU A 44 -17.08 14.13 -4.22
C LEU A 44 -16.84 14.24 -2.71
N ALA A 45 -15.65 13.89 -2.21
CA ALA A 45 -15.33 14.02 -0.78
C ALA A 45 -15.18 15.49 -0.34
N ARG A 46 -14.84 16.38 -1.27
CA ARG A 46 -14.53 17.80 -0.99
C ARG A 46 -15.67 18.74 -1.34
N GLN A 47 -16.62 18.31 -2.17
CA GLN A 47 -17.81 19.09 -2.49
C GLN A 47 -18.79 19.12 -1.32
N THR A 48 -19.13 20.32 -0.88
CA THR A 48 -20.12 20.54 0.20
C THR A 48 -21.57 20.55 -0.29
N LYS A 49 -21.80 20.63 -1.61
CA LYS A 49 -23.14 20.68 -2.23
C LYS A 49 -23.80 19.32 -2.41
N MET A 50 -23.01 18.25 -2.62
CA MET A 50 -23.54 16.89 -2.79
C MET A 50 -23.12 16.06 -1.58
N HIS A 51 -24.07 15.74 -0.70
CA HIS A 51 -23.81 14.88 0.45
C HIS A 51 -23.77 13.42 0.01
N VAL A 52 -22.63 12.99 -0.52
CA VAL A 52 -22.39 11.56 -0.79
C VAL A 52 -22.29 10.82 0.54
N PRO A 53 -23.05 9.74 0.76
CA PRO A 53 -23.01 9.02 2.02
C PRO A 53 -21.63 8.41 2.24
N LYS A 54 -21.14 8.45 3.49
CA LYS A 54 -19.87 7.83 3.90
C LYS A 54 -19.76 6.35 3.51
N PHE A 55 -20.91 5.69 3.36
CA PHE A 55 -21.03 4.31 2.89
C PHE A 55 -20.54 4.10 1.44
N THR A 56 -20.68 5.09 0.55
CA THR A 56 -20.17 4.97 -0.83
C THR A 56 -18.63 4.97 -0.86
N PHE A 57 -18.01 5.84 -0.06
CA PHE A 57 -16.55 5.83 0.09
C PHE A 57 -16.06 4.53 0.71
N PHE A 58 -16.79 3.98 1.68
CA PHE A 58 -16.51 2.66 2.22
C PHE A 58 -16.50 1.59 1.11
N ILE A 59 -17.56 1.49 0.29
CA ILE A 59 -17.62 0.50 -0.79
C ILE A 59 -16.47 0.69 -1.78
N CYS A 60 -16.28 1.90 -2.31
CA CYS A 60 -15.24 2.17 -3.31
C CYS A 60 -13.85 1.82 -2.78
N LYS A 61 -13.59 2.13 -1.51
CA LYS A 61 -12.34 1.84 -0.81
C LYS A 61 -12.02 0.35 -0.75
N TYR A 62 -13.01 -0.47 -0.37
CA TYR A 62 -12.82 -1.92 -0.22
C TYR A 62 -12.86 -2.67 -1.55
N VAL A 63 -13.73 -2.27 -2.48
CA VAL A 63 -13.70 -2.77 -3.87
C VAL A 63 -12.34 -2.47 -4.49
N GLY A 64 -11.83 -1.25 -4.32
CA GLY A 64 -10.51 -0.85 -4.80
C GLY A 64 -9.35 -1.67 -4.24
N THR A 65 -9.40 -2.05 -2.96
CA THR A 65 -8.40 -2.97 -2.39
C THR A 65 -8.42 -4.33 -3.08
N GLY A 66 -9.61 -4.88 -3.36
CA GLY A 66 -9.74 -6.12 -4.13
C GLY A 66 -9.22 -6.00 -5.56
N VAL A 67 -9.48 -4.86 -6.20
CA VAL A 67 -8.99 -4.53 -7.54
C VAL A 67 -7.46 -4.54 -7.57
N ILE A 68 -6.79 -3.82 -6.68
CA ILE A 68 -5.32 -3.72 -6.62
C ILE A 68 -4.67 -5.09 -6.39
N VAL A 69 -5.20 -5.89 -5.45
CA VAL A 69 -4.68 -7.24 -5.18
C VAL A 69 -4.84 -8.14 -6.40
N ALA A 70 -6.00 -8.09 -7.08
CA ALA A 70 -6.24 -8.86 -8.29
C ALA A 70 -5.33 -8.42 -9.46
N THR A 71 -5.11 -7.11 -9.63
CA THR A 71 -4.17 -6.56 -10.62
C THR A 71 -2.76 -7.12 -10.41
N ALA A 72 -2.28 -7.15 -9.16
CA ALA A 72 -0.95 -7.65 -8.85
C ALA A 72 -0.73 -9.11 -9.30
N PHE A 73 -1.74 -9.97 -9.15
CA PHE A 73 -1.65 -11.37 -9.57
C PHE A 73 -1.90 -11.55 -11.07
N MET A 74 -3.03 -11.06 -11.59
CA MET A 74 -3.53 -11.45 -12.91
C MET A 74 -3.14 -10.52 -14.04
N HIS A 75 -2.76 -9.27 -13.74
CA HIS A 75 -2.40 -8.27 -14.75
C HIS A 75 -0.93 -7.88 -14.72
N LEU A 76 -0.18 -8.41 -13.76
CA LEU A 76 1.25 -8.15 -13.59
C LEU A 76 2.03 -9.45 -13.50
N LEU A 77 1.75 -10.25 -12.47
CA LEU A 77 2.55 -11.46 -12.23
C LEU A 77 2.34 -12.52 -13.32
N ASP A 78 1.11 -12.72 -13.78
CA ASP A 78 0.78 -13.69 -14.84
C ASP A 78 1.40 -13.32 -16.21
N PRO A 79 1.22 -12.09 -16.76
CA PRO A 79 1.95 -11.66 -17.95
C PRO A 79 3.49 -11.68 -17.79
N ALA A 80 4.00 -11.45 -16.58
CA ALA A 80 5.44 -11.56 -16.33
C ALA A 80 5.94 -13.01 -16.50
N ILE A 81 5.17 -14.00 -16.03
CA ILE A 81 5.49 -15.42 -16.20
C ILE A 81 5.49 -15.78 -17.69
N ASP A 82 4.51 -15.31 -18.46
CA ASP A 82 4.43 -15.53 -19.90
C ASP A 82 5.62 -14.91 -20.64
N ASN A 83 6.01 -13.69 -20.27
CA ASN A 83 7.18 -13.01 -20.85
C ASN A 83 8.50 -13.78 -20.61
N PHE A 84 8.68 -14.39 -19.43
CA PHE A 84 9.87 -15.21 -19.14
C PHE A 84 9.82 -16.60 -19.76
N SER A 85 8.62 -17.11 -20.05
CA SER A 85 8.38 -18.43 -20.64
C SER A 85 8.46 -18.43 -22.18
N ASP A 86 8.60 -17.25 -22.80
CA ASP A 86 8.87 -17.10 -24.22
C ASP A 86 10.17 -17.82 -24.62
N GLU A 87 10.13 -18.63 -25.67
CA GLU A 87 11.26 -19.48 -26.10
C GLU A 87 12.56 -18.68 -26.31
N CYS A 88 12.46 -17.47 -26.86
CA CYS A 88 13.62 -16.61 -27.10
C CYS A 88 14.19 -16.02 -25.80
N VAL A 89 13.36 -15.77 -24.79
CA VAL A 89 13.80 -15.28 -23.48
C VAL A 89 14.37 -16.44 -22.66
N ALA A 90 13.68 -17.58 -22.63
CA ALA A 90 14.09 -18.80 -21.96
C ALA A 90 15.43 -19.35 -22.47
N ALA A 91 15.78 -19.09 -23.74
CA ALA A 91 17.11 -19.42 -24.27
C ALA A 91 18.26 -18.56 -23.67
N ARG A 92 17.95 -17.38 -23.10
CA ARG A 92 18.96 -16.44 -22.56
C ARG A 92 19.09 -16.51 -21.04
N VAL A 93 18.05 -16.94 -20.34
CA VAL A 93 18.03 -17.00 -18.88
C VAL A 93 17.97 -18.45 -18.41
N PRO A 94 18.59 -18.80 -17.27
CA PRO A 94 18.46 -20.14 -16.69
C PRO A 94 16.99 -20.49 -16.43
N GLU A 95 16.64 -21.77 -16.57
CA GLU A 95 15.31 -22.27 -16.22
C GLU A 95 15.04 -22.09 -14.73
N TYR A 96 14.22 -21.10 -14.39
CA TYR A 96 13.85 -20.74 -13.04
C TYR A 96 12.60 -19.85 -13.09
N PRO A 97 11.69 -19.90 -12.10
CA PRO A 97 10.52 -19.01 -12.05
C PRO A 97 10.91 -17.57 -11.68
N TRP A 98 11.62 -16.89 -12.58
CA TRP A 98 12.16 -15.54 -12.39
C TRP A 98 11.09 -14.53 -11.99
N ALA A 99 9.91 -14.59 -12.61
CA ALA A 99 8.83 -13.67 -12.29
C ALA A 99 8.43 -13.73 -10.81
N LEU A 100 8.18 -14.94 -10.31
CA LEU A 100 7.79 -15.18 -8.92
C LEU A 100 8.91 -14.79 -7.95
N ALA A 101 10.17 -15.09 -8.32
CA ALA A 101 11.32 -14.78 -7.49
C ALA A 101 11.58 -13.28 -7.37
N ILE A 102 11.49 -12.53 -8.49
CA ILE A 102 11.62 -11.07 -8.50
C ILE A 102 10.50 -10.45 -7.68
N ALA A 103 9.24 -10.88 -7.90
CA ALA A 103 8.10 -10.38 -7.13
C ALA A 103 8.27 -10.61 -5.62
N LEU A 104 8.72 -11.81 -5.21
CA LEU A 104 8.99 -12.13 -3.80
C LEU A 104 10.12 -11.28 -3.23
N MET A 105 11.22 -11.11 -3.97
CA MET A 105 12.33 -10.25 -3.56
C MET A 105 11.89 -8.79 -3.40
N THR A 106 10.99 -8.31 -4.26
CA THR A 106 10.41 -6.99 -4.13
C THR A 106 9.51 -6.86 -2.91
N VAL A 107 8.67 -7.86 -2.59
CA VAL A 107 7.89 -7.89 -1.34
C VAL A 107 8.80 -7.82 -0.12
N MET A 108 9.87 -8.61 -0.08
CA MET A 108 10.85 -8.57 1.02
C MET A 108 11.55 -7.22 1.12
N THR A 109 11.87 -6.61 -0.02
CA THR A 109 12.48 -5.28 -0.07
C THR A 109 11.52 -4.20 0.42
N MET A 110 10.24 -4.25 0.03
CA MET A 110 9.23 -3.30 0.49
C MET A 110 9.03 -3.38 2.00
N PHE A 111 8.95 -4.59 2.55
CA PHE A 111 8.90 -4.79 4.01
C PHE A 111 10.13 -4.22 4.72
N LEU A 112 11.33 -4.47 4.18
CA LEU A 112 12.56 -3.92 4.73
C LEU A 112 12.56 -2.38 4.68
N LEU A 113 12.15 -1.78 3.57
CA LEU A 113 12.07 -0.33 3.43
C LEU A 113 11.09 0.27 4.44
N GLU A 114 9.92 -0.33 4.62
CA GLU A 114 8.95 0.16 5.61
C GLU A 114 9.49 0.04 7.04
N LEU A 115 10.16 -1.06 7.37
CA LEU A 115 10.80 -1.25 8.68
C LEU A 115 11.87 -0.17 8.93
N VAL A 116 12.71 0.10 7.93
CA VAL A 116 13.76 1.13 8.01
C VAL A 116 13.16 2.53 8.16
N VAL A 117 12.16 2.88 7.36
CA VAL A 117 11.47 4.18 7.44
C VAL A 117 10.80 4.36 8.81
N THR A 118 10.13 3.33 9.31
CA THR A 118 9.46 3.37 10.61
C THR A 118 10.45 3.51 11.77
N ASN A 119 11.66 2.94 11.65
CA ASN A 119 12.70 3.10 12.67
C ASN A 119 13.32 4.49 12.65
N PHE A 120 13.67 5.03 11.48
CA PHE A 120 14.22 6.38 11.38
C PHE A 120 13.25 7.45 11.89
N GLN A 121 11.95 7.28 11.67
CA GLN A 121 10.93 8.19 12.23
C GLN A 121 10.93 8.20 13.77
N LYS A 122 11.26 7.10 14.43
CA LYS A 122 11.36 7.04 15.90
C LYS A 122 12.62 7.70 16.46
N ASP A 123 13.71 7.70 15.69
CA ASP A 123 15.00 8.25 16.12
C ASP A 123 15.03 9.78 16.01
N ASP A 124 14.42 10.37 14.98
CA ASP A 124 14.30 11.83 14.83
C ASP A 124 13.47 12.46 15.96
N GLU A 125 12.47 11.73 16.50
CA GLU A 125 11.66 12.19 17.64
C GLU A 125 12.44 12.20 18.97
N HIS A 126 13.37 11.27 19.19
CA HIS A 126 14.23 11.27 20.38
C HIS A 126 15.25 12.43 20.36
N ASN A 127 15.69 12.86 19.18
CA ASN A 127 16.59 14.01 19.05
C ASN A 127 15.86 15.35 19.14
N ALA A 128 14.61 15.45 18.68
CA ALA A 128 13.82 16.68 18.77
C ALA A 128 13.36 17.01 20.20
N THR A 129 13.11 15.98 21.03
CA THR A 129 12.74 16.17 22.44
C THR A 129 13.92 16.52 23.37
N ALA A 130 15.17 16.31 22.92
CA ALA A 130 16.37 16.72 23.65
C ALA A 130 16.70 18.22 23.51
N TYR A 131 16.06 18.95 22.58
CA TYR A 131 16.40 20.35 22.27
C TYR A 131 15.48 21.40 22.91
N ASP A 132 14.37 21.00 23.54
CA ASP A 132 13.39 21.95 24.14
C ASP A 132 13.25 21.82 25.67
N SER A 133 14.32 21.35 26.34
CA SER A 133 14.39 21.26 27.81
C SER A 133 15.56 22.07 28.38
N GLU A 134 15.73 23.33 27.96
CA GLU A 134 16.52 24.31 28.72
C GLU A 134 15.58 25.29 29.45
N VAL A 135 14.86 24.78 30.45
CA VAL A 135 14.40 25.62 31.57
C VAL A 135 15.29 25.25 32.76
N PRO A 136 16.01 26.20 33.39
CA PRO A 136 17.00 25.86 34.41
C PRO A 136 16.30 25.27 35.63
N SER A 137 16.56 24.00 35.94
CA SER A 137 16.17 23.38 37.20
C SER A 137 16.88 24.09 38.34
N MET A 138 16.16 24.94 39.07
CA MET A 138 16.68 25.66 40.22
C MET A 138 16.85 24.69 41.39
N ASP A 139 18.10 24.56 41.79
CA ASP A 139 18.64 23.71 42.84
C ASP A 139 18.07 24.10 44.22
N TYR A 140 17.46 23.16 44.96
CA TYR A 140 17.18 23.32 46.39
C TYR A 140 17.48 22.01 47.15
N ILE A 141 18.74 21.90 47.54
CA ILE A 141 19.27 21.44 48.84
C ILE A 141 18.26 20.69 49.74
N ALA A 142 18.43 19.37 49.80
CA ALA A 142 17.86 18.53 50.85
C ALA A 142 18.49 18.87 52.22
N LYS A 143 17.74 19.56 53.09
CA LYS A 143 18.13 19.80 54.49
C LYS A 143 17.38 18.84 55.43
N LYS A 144 18.15 17.91 55.99
CA LYS A 144 17.77 17.02 57.10
C LYS A 144 17.71 17.79 58.42
N ARG A 145 16.60 17.72 59.18
CA ARG A 145 16.57 17.62 60.67
C ARG A 145 15.15 17.42 61.25
N PRO A 146 15.03 16.96 62.52
CA PRO A 146 14.03 15.99 62.98
C PRO A 146 12.93 16.57 63.88
N GLY A 147 11.84 15.80 64.02
CA GLY A 147 10.94 15.75 65.18
C GLY A 147 10.00 16.94 65.40
N ILE A 148 8.69 16.67 65.45
CA ILE A 148 7.71 17.07 66.48
C ILE A 148 6.30 16.61 66.04
N GLU A 149 5.50 16.28 67.04
CA GLU A 149 4.17 15.66 67.07
C GLU A 149 3.00 16.52 66.51
N GLU A 150 1.83 15.87 66.46
CA GLU A 150 0.44 16.38 66.27
C GLU A 150 0.02 16.65 64.81
N THR A 151 -1.16 16.28 64.31
CA THR A 151 -2.39 15.68 64.86
C THR A 151 -3.12 15.01 63.68
N THR A 152 -3.61 13.79 63.86
CA THR A 152 -4.41 13.04 62.86
C THR A 152 -5.87 13.50 62.87
N ALA A 153 -6.41 13.87 61.71
CA ALA A 153 -7.84 14.03 61.48
C ALA A 153 -8.34 12.94 60.51
N ASP A 154 -9.23 12.11 61.06
CA ASP A 154 -10.21 11.17 60.49
C ASP A 154 -10.28 10.95 58.97
N CYS A 155 -10.13 9.68 58.58
CA CYS A 155 -10.99 9.00 57.61
C CYS A 155 -11.15 7.52 58.05
N PRO A 156 -12.37 7.02 58.30
CA PRO A 156 -12.57 5.68 58.85
C PRO A 156 -12.56 4.60 57.77
N HIS A 157 -11.63 3.64 57.91
CA HIS A 157 -11.70 2.33 57.28
C HIS A 157 -11.86 1.24 58.35
N GLY A 158 -12.84 0.36 58.14
CA GLY A 158 -12.94 -0.95 58.77
C GLY A 158 -14.34 -1.57 58.57
N PRO A 159 -14.50 -2.92 58.56
CA PRO A 159 -13.53 -3.92 59.02
C PRO A 159 -13.20 -5.06 58.02
N ASP A 160 -11.92 -5.42 58.01
CA ASP A 160 -11.30 -6.74 58.26
C ASP A 160 -12.04 -8.04 57.89
N LEU A 161 -11.37 -8.92 57.12
CA LEU A 161 -10.68 -10.10 57.69
C LEU A 161 -9.92 -10.91 56.62
N GLU A 162 -8.66 -11.18 56.96
CA GLU A 162 -7.72 -12.15 56.39
C GLU A 162 -8.34 -13.52 56.08
N GLN A 163 -7.93 -14.17 54.97
CA GLN A 163 -7.19 -15.45 55.07
C GLN A 163 -6.56 -15.90 53.73
N ALA A 164 -5.31 -16.37 53.84
CA ALA A 164 -4.59 -17.32 52.97
C ALA A 164 -3.89 -16.78 51.70
N ALA A 165 -2.64 -16.35 51.85
CA ALA A 165 -1.46 -17.12 51.41
C ALA A 165 -0.21 -16.23 51.50
N GLY A 166 0.67 -16.52 52.46
CA GLY A 166 1.95 -15.84 52.60
C GLY A 166 2.91 -16.24 51.48
N ILE A 167 2.99 -15.41 50.44
CA ILE A 167 4.04 -15.48 49.43
C ILE A 167 4.70 -14.10 49.36
N ASP A 168 5.94 -14.05 49.84
CA ASP A 168 6.84 -12.91 49.68
C ASP A 168 7.23 -12.78 48.19
N PRO A 169 6.87 -11.69 47.48
CA PRO A 169 7.14 -11.53 46.05
C PRO A 169 8.64 -11.37 45.73
N LYS A 170 9.54 -11.39 46.73
CA LYS A 170 11.00 -11.28 46.50
C LYS A 170 11.75 -12.62 46.43
N LYS A 171 11.07 -13.77 46.37
CA LYS A 171 11.74 -15.08 46.49
C LYS A 171 11.31 -16.20 45.53
N VAL A 172 11.06 -15.88 44.27
CA VAL A 172 10.95 -16.91 43.21
C VAL A 172 12.26 -16.94 42.40
N PRO A 173 13.07 -18.02 42.47
CA PRO A 173 14.26 -18.16 41.62
C PRO A 173 13.82 -18.61 40.22
N GLY A 174 13.76 -17.67 39.28
CA GLY A 174 13.57 -17.92 37.86
C GLY A 174 14.91 -18.12 37.14
N ARG A 175 14.97 -19.14 36.27
CA ARG A 175 16.10 -19.62 35.48
C ARG A 175 16.64 -18.57 34.51
N ALA A 176 17.93 -18.64 34.16
CA ALA A 176 18.64 -17.68 33.30
C ALA A 176 18.21 -17.62 31.82
N ASP A 177 17.10 -18.28 31.45
CA ASP A 177 16.71 -18.52 30.06
C ASP A 177 15.27 -18.06 29.75
N ASP A 178 14.63 -17.29 30.65
CA ASP A 178 13.23 -16.90 30.49
C ASP A 178 13.10 -15.63 29.61
N VAL A 179 12.90 -15.85 28.31
CA VAL A 179 12.68 -14.80 27.31
C VAL A 179 11.18 -14.45 27.30
N SER A 180 10.73 -13.73 28.33
CA SER A 180 9.42 -13.07 28.32
C SER A 180 9.63 -11.57 28.31
N TYR A 181 9.33 -10.95 27.18
CA TYR A 181 9.34 -9.50 26.97
C TYR A 181 7.96 -9.06 26.45
N PRO A 182 7.42 -7.88 26.81
CA PRO A 182 7.94 -6.90 27.79
C PRO A 182 7.15 -6.82 29.11
N PRO A 183 7.81 -6.32 30.18
CA PRO A 183 7.22 -6.00 31.48
C PRO A 183 6.73 -4.53 31.56
N GLY A 184 5.72 -4.27 32.41
CA GLY A 184 5.47 -2.94 32.97
C GLY A 184 4.59 -1.99 32.14
N GLY A 185 3.30 -2.27 32.04
CA GLY A 185 2.30 -1.32 31.57
C GLY A 185 1.99 -0.28 32.66
N GLU A 186 2.62 0.90 32.58
CA GLU A 186 2.23 2.08 33.34
C GLU A 186 1.10 2.82 32.60
N ASP A 187 -0.15 2.52 32.98
CA ASP A 187 -1.40 3.08 32.41
C ASP A 187 -1.67 4.57 32.78
N HIS A 188 -0.64 5.37 33.04
CA HIS A 188 -0.81 6.79 33.41
C HIS A 188 -0.11 7.81 32.50
N LEU A 189 0.56 7.39 31.42
CA LEU A 189 1.14 8.31 30.41
C LEU A 189 0.27 8.52 29.16
N ALA A 190 -0.89 7.85 29.08
CA ALA A 190 -1.78 7.88 27.92
C ALA A 190 -2.45 9.23 27.62
N HIS A 191 -2.34 10.22 28.52
CA HIS A 191 -2.96 11.54 28.28
C HIS A 191 -2.05 12.58 27.62
N VAL A 192 -0.72 12.38 27.57
CA VAL A 192 0.22 13.32 26.92
C VAL A 192 0.60 12.87 25.51
N GLN A 193 0.45 11.58 25.17
CA GLN A 193 0.75 11.02 23.84
C GLN A 193 -0.36 11.19 22.78
N SER A 194 -1.48 11.84 23.12
CA SER A 194 -2.62 11.96 22.19
C SER A 194 -2.41 12.97 21.05
N HIS A 195 -1.44 13.87 21.18
CA HIS A 195 -1.14 14.88 20.16
C HIS A 195 0.02 14.52 19.22
N THR A 196 1.03 13.76 19.67
CA THR A 196 2.21 13.37 18.87
C THR A 196 2.04 12.04 18.12
N ALA A 197 1.32 11.05 18.68
CA ALA A 197 0.99 9.82 17.95
C ALA A 197 0.12 10.07 16.70
N ALA A 198 -0.58 11.21 16.66
CA ALA A 198 -1.34 11.65 15.50
C ALA A 198 -0.45 12.14 14.34
N GLU A 199 0.72 12.73 14.64
CA GLU A 199 1.67 13.21 13.62
C GLU A 199 2.51 12.06 13.03
N THR A 200 3.00 11.14 13.88
CA THR A 200 3.71 9.92 13.42
C THR A 200 2.78 9.01 12.61
N GLY A 201 1.51 8.88 13.02
CA GLY A 201 0.49 8.14 12.28
C GLY A 201 0.11 8.78 10.93
N LEU A 202 0.11 10.13 10.86
CA LEU A 202 -0.14 10.86 9.62
C LEU A 202 1.00 10.66 8.61
N ALA A 203 2.25 10.75 9.06
CA ALA A 203 3.42 10.56 8.20
C ALA A 203 3.46 9.15 7.62
N GLY A 204 3.24 8.11 8.44
CA GLY A 204 3.15 6.72 7.99
C GLY A 204 2.02 6.51 6.97
N GLN A 205 0.81 7.04 7.24
CA GLN A 205 -0.32 6.92 6.32
C GLN A 205 -0.06 7.60 4.97
N LEU A 206 0.59 8.76 4.96
CA LEU A 206 0.96 9.45 3.73
C LEU A 206 2.04 8.68 2.96
N THR A 207 3.06 8.15 3.64
CA THR A 207 4.09 7.29 3.04
C THR A 207 3.47 6.08 2.34
N ALA A 208 2.54 5.38 2.99
CA ALA A 208 1.83 4.24 2.41
C ALA A 208 1.07 4.63 1.13
N ILE A 209 0.42 5.81 1.12
CA ILE A 209 -0.27 6.33 -0.09
C ILE A 209 0.73 6.65 -1.20
N PHE A 210 1.89 7.23 -0.90
CA PHE A 210 2.91 7.51 -1.92
C PHE A 210 3.55 6.24 -2.48
N VAL A 211 3.81 5.24 -1.65
CA VAL A 211 4.32 3.93 -2.10
C VAL A 211 3.30 3.24 -3.00
N LEU A 212 2.02 3.26 -2.61
CA LEU A 212 0.92 2.76 -3.42
C LEU A 212 0.83 3.48 -4.76
N GLU A 213 0.83 4.82 -4.75
CA GLU A 213 0.78 5.65 -5.96
C GLU A 213 1.96 5.35 -6.88
N PHE A 214 3.18 5.24 -6.34
CA PHE A 214 4.37 4.91 -7.11
C PHE A 214 4.22 3.54 -7.79
N GLY A 215 3.78 2.51 -7.06
CA GLY A 215 3.56 1.17 -7.61
C GLY A 215 2.52 1.16 -8.73
N VAL A 216 1.41 1.86 -8.54
CA VAL A 216 0.31 1.97 -9.51
C VAL A 216 0.71 2.78 -10.76
N ILE A 217 1.40 3.92 -10.59
CA ILE A 217 1.93 4.71 -11.72
C ILE A 217 2.92 3.89 -12.52
N PHE A 218 3.81 3.18 -11.84
CA PHE A 218 4.83 2.35 -12.48
C PHE A 218 4.18 1.27 -13.35
N HIS A 219 3.22 0.51 -12.81
CA HIS A 219 2.44 -0.46 -13.57
C HIS A 219 1.75 0.17 -14.79
N SER A 220 1.08 1.31 -14.57
CA SER A 220 0.27 1.99 -15.58
C SER A 220 1.10 2.41 -16.81
N VAL A 221 2.38 2.75 -16.63
CA VAL A 221 3.29 3.04 -17.77
C VAL A 221 3.54 1.80 -18.62
N PHE A 222 3.81 0.65 -18.02
CA PHE A 222 4.06 -0.60 -18.76
C PHE A 222 2.80 -1.17 -19.41
N VAL A 223 1.66 -1.05 -18.75
CA VAL A 223 0.35 -1.34 -19.35
C VAL A 223 0.12 -0.47 -20.59
N GLY A 224 0.41 0.83 -20.48
CA GLY A 224 0.34 1.75 -21.61
C GLY A 224 1.28 1.35 -22.75
N LEU A 225 2.53 0.96 -22.43
CA LEU A 225 3.51 0.49 -23.40
C LEU A 225 2.97 -0.72 -24.18
N THR A 226 2.45 -1.72 -23.47
CA THR A 226 1.85 -2.93 -24.07
C THR A 226 0.66 -2.59 -24.97
N LEU A 227 -0.24 -1.70 -24.54
CA LEU A 227 -1.33 -1.24 -25.40
C LEU A 227 -0.83 -0.47 -26.64
N GLY A 228 0.29 0.24 -26.51
CA GLY A 228 0.96 0.94 -27.60
C GLY A 228 1.50 0.00 -28.69
N THR A 229 1.91 -1.23 -28.34
CA THR A 229 2.57 -2.17 -29.26
C THR A 229 1.74 -3.41 -29.60
N THR A 230 0.64 -3.68 -28.90
CA THR A 230 -0.16 -4.92 -29.06
C THR A 230 -0.93 -5.00 -30.38
N THR A 231 -1.09 -6.21 -30.91
CA THR A 231 -1.92 -6.55 -32.07
C THR A 231 -3.42 -6.59 -31.73
N GLU A 232 -3.77 -6.99 -30.51
CA GLU A 232 -5.15 -7.12 -30.02
C GLU A 232 -5.71 -5.81 -29.44
N LEU A 233 -5.41 -4.70 -30.13
CA LEU A 233 -5.64 -3.33 -29.64
C LEU A 233 -7.07 -3.08 -29.18
N VAL A 234 -8.08 -3.59 -29.88
CA VAL A 234 -9.50 -3.29 -29.56
C VAL A 234 -9.93 -3.98 -28.26
N VAL A 235 -9.59 -5.26 -28.10
CA VAL A 235 -9.97 -6.04 -26.92
C VAL A 235 -9.26 -5.47 -25.70
N LEU A 236 -7.93 -5.30 -25.80
CA LEU A 236 -7.12 -4.75 -24.71
C LEU A 236 -7.50 -3.32 -24.36
N LEU A 237 -7.84 -2.46 -25.33
CA LEU A 237 -8.32 -1.11 -25.03
C LEU A 237 -9.61 -1.13 -24.22
N ILE A 238 -10.60 -1.94 -24.61
CA ILE A 238 -11.89 -2.02 -23.90
C ILE A 238 -11.65 -2.50 -22.47
N VAL A 239 -10.88 -3.57 -22.29
CA VAL A 239 -10.58 -4.11 -20.97
C VAL A 239 -9.81 -3.10 -20.11
N LEU A 240 -8.82 -2.42 -20.69
CA LEU A 240 -8.01 -1.43 -19.96
C LEU A 240 -8.78 -0.19 -19.56
N VAL A 241 -9.80 0.24 -20.31
CA VAL A 241 -10.69 1.34 -19.89
C VAL A 241 -11.37 0.99 -18.56
N PHE A 242 -11.89 -0.23 -18.42
CA PHE A 242 -12.52 -0.66 -17.17
C PHE A 242 -11.49 -0.91 -16.07
N HIS A 243 -10.36 -1.56 -16.38
CA HIS A 243 -9.27 -1.79 -15.44
C HIS A 243 -8.82 -0.47 -14.80
N GLN A 244 -8.45 0.51 -15.64
CA GLN A 244 -7.90 1.79 -15.21
C GLN A 244 -8.93 2.64 -14.44
N MET A 245 -10.21 2.54 -14.81
CA MET A 245 -11.28 3.21 -14.07
C MET A 245 -11.45 2.60 -12.66
N PHE A 246 -11.42 1.26 -12.53
CA PHE A 246 -11.57 0.60 -11.22
C PHE A 246 -10.36 0.79 -10.32
N GLU A 247 -9.15 0.72 -10.88
CA GLU A 247 -7.92 1.02 -10.16
C GLU A 247 -7.89 2.48 -9.71
N GLY A 248 -8.27 3.41 -10.60
CA GLY A 248 -8.43 4.82 -10.29
C GLY A 248 -9.46 5.09 -9.19
N LEU A 249 -10.61 4.40 -9.20
CA LEU A 249 -11.62 4.51 -8.15
C LEU A 249 -11.06 4.09 -6.78
N GLY A 250 -10.32 2.98 -6.75
CA GLY A 250 -9.65 2.47 -5.56
C GLY A 250 -8.65 3.48 -5.02
N LEU A 251 -7.71 3.91 -5.86
CA LEU A 251 -6.70 4.92 -5.53
C LEU A 251 -7.32 6.24 -5.07
N GLY A 252 -8.24 6.79 -5.87
CA GLY A 252 -8.91 8.05 -5.61
C GLY A 252 -9.68 8.04 -4.29
N SER A 253 -10.35 6.93 -3.95
CA SER A 253 -11.07 6.81 -2.68
C SER A 253 -10.13 6.84 -1.46
N ARG A 254 -8.91 6.28 -1.60
CA ARG A 254 -7.87 6.33 -0.56
C ARG A 254 -7.35 7.74 -0.38
N ILE A 255 -6.97 8.38 -1.49
CA ILE A 255 -6.53 9.79 -1.50
C ILE A 255 -7.61 10.71 -0.93
N ALA A 256 -8.89 10.48 -1.26
CA ALA A 256 -10.01 11.29 -0.80
C ALA A 256 -10.23 11.23 0.72
N THR A 257 -9.95 10.09 1.35
CA THR A 257 -10.13 9.89 2.81
C THR A 257 -8.88 10.19 3.63
N ALA A 258 -7.75 10.50 2.98
CA ALA A 258 -6.51 10.79 3.66
C ALA A 258 -6.52 12.18 4.34
N PRO A 259 -5.97 12.33 5.55
CA PRO A 259 -5.95 13.58 6.30
C PRO A 259 -4.88 14.57 5.82
N TRP A 260 -5.08 15.16 4.63
CA TRP A 260 -4.11 16.10 4.05
C TRP A 260 -3.91 17.38 4.88
N PRO A 261 -2.66 17.83 5.08
CA PRO A 261 -2.36 19.14 5.67
C PRO A 261 -3.07 20.29 4.92
N LYS A 262 -3.42 21.37 5.63
CA LYS A 262 -4.18 22.50 5.05
C LYS A 262 -3.40 23.23 3.95
N ASP A 263 -2.08 23.27 4.05
CA ASP A 263 -1.13 23.83 3.09
C ASP A 263 -0.95 22.94 1.84
N LYS A 264 -1.23 21.63 1.93
CA LYS A 264 -1.00 20.65 0.85
C LYS A 264 -2.29 20.11 0.23
N GLN A 265 -3.38 20.86 0.31
CA GLN A 265 -4.68 20.45 -0.24
C GLN A 265 -4.69 20.26 -1.77
N TRP A 266 -3.69 20.78 -2.48
CA TRP A 266 -3.54 20.62 -3.92
C TRP A 266 -2.95 19.25 -4.32
N LEU A 267 -2.20 18.63 -3.41
CA LEU A 267 -1.43 17.40 -3.66
C LEU A 267 -2.30 16.21 -4.10
N PRO A 268 -3.50 15.97 -3.53
CA PRO A 268 -4.43 14.95 -4.03
C PRO A 268 -4.75 15.03 -5.51
N TYR A 269 -4.95 16.25 -6.02
CA TYR A 269 -5.25 16.46 -7.43
C TYR A 269 -4.03 16.20 -8.30
N LEU A 270 -2.83 16.56 -7.79
CA LEU A 270 -1.58 16.24 -8.47
C LEU A 270 -1.38 14.72 -8.57
N LEU A 271 -1.61 13.97 -7.49
CA LEU A 271 -1.48 12.51 -7.49
C LEU A 271 -2.46 11.87 -8.49
N CYS A 272 -3.75 12.22 -8.42
CA CYS A 272 -4.74 11.72 -9.39
C CYS A 272 -4.40 12.08 -10.84
N PHE A 273 -3.81 13.26 -11.09
CA PHE A 273 -3.36 13.64 -12.42
C PHE A 273 -2.12 12.84 -12.86
N GLY A 274 -1.19 12.59 -11.94
CA GLY A 274 -0.02 11.73 -12.15
C GLY A 274 -0.41 10.31 -12.55
N PHE A 275 -1.35 9.70 -11.83
CA PHE A 275 -1.99 8.45 -12.24
C PHE A 275 -2.59 8.55 -13.64
N ALA A 276 -3.40 9.56 -13.92
CA ALA A 276 -4.13 9.64 -15.19
C ALA A 276 -3.25 9.86 -16.43
N ILE A 277 -2.10 10.52 -16.29
CA ILE A 277 -1.17 10.75 -17.40
C ILE A 277 -0.18 9.60 -17.63
N SER A 278 0.01 8.73 -16.63
CA SER A 278 0.99 7.63 -16.68
C SER A 278 0.73 6.66 -17.84
N THR A 279 -0.48 6.13 -18.00
CA THR A 279 -0.84 5.22 -19.11
C THR A 279 -0.77 5.91 -20.48
N PRO A 280 -1.31 7.13 -20.68
CA PRO A 280 -1.09 7.92 -21.90
C PRO A 280 0.38 8.07 -22.31
N VAL A 281 1.27 8.34 -21.34
CA VAL A 281 2.71 8.42 -21.57
C VAL A 281 3.25 7.06 -21.99
N GLY A 282 2.81 5.98 -21.34
CA GLY A 282 3.15 4.60 -21.73
C GLY A 282 2.74 4.28 -23.17
N ILE A 283 1.50 4.62 -23.57
CA ILE A 283 0.99 4.38 -24.93
C ILE A 283 1.82 5.17 -25.95
N ALA A 284 2.07 6.45 -25.68
CA ALA A 284 2.89 7.29 -26.55
C ALA A 284 4.32 6.76 -26.67
N ALA A 285 4.91 6.29 -25.57
CA ALA A 285 6.21 5.65 -25.56
C ALA A 285 6.18 4.33 -26.34
N GLY A 286 5.15 3.50 -26.21
CA GLY A 286 5.01 2.24 -26.95
C GLY A 286 4.87 2.44 -28.44
N MET A 287 4.15 3.48 -28.86
CA MET A 287 4.08 3.87 -30.27
C MET A 287 5.41 4.41 -30.82
N GLY A 288 6.23 5.04 -29.98
CA GLY A 288 7.51 5.64 -30.36
C GLY A 288 8.71 4.71 -30.23
N ALA A 289 8.62 3.72 -29.34
CA ALA A 289 9.66 2.73 -29.13
C ALA A 289 9.74 1.84 -30.37
N LYS A 290 10.92 1.80 -30.99
CA LYS A 290 11.27 0.77 -31.97
C LYS A 290 12.30 -0.13 -31.31
N PRO A 291 11.90 -1.11 -30.48
CA PRO A 291 12.85 -2.02 -29.87
C PRO A 291 13.69 -2.67 -30.96
N ALA A 292 15.00 -2.78 -30.72
CA ALA A 292 15.91 -3.44 -31.66
C ALA A 292 15.62 -4.94 -31.78
N ASN A 293 15.01 -5.54 -30.76
CA ASN A 293 14.64 -6.95 -30.71
C ASN A 293 13.41 -7.16 -29.80
N ALA A 294 12.44 -7.97 -30.24
CA ALA A 294 11.26 -8.37 -29.47
C ALA A 294 11.61 -9.13 -28.18
N THR A 295 12.70 -9.91 -28.16
CA THR A 295 13.18 -10.63 -26.96
C THR A 295 13.60 -9.66 -25.84
N ASP A 296 14.26 -8.55 -26.19
CA ASP A 296 14.69 -7.56 -25.20
C ASP A 296 13.48 -6.86 -24.56
N GLN A 297 12.45 -6.59 -25.37
CA GLN A 297 11.19 -6.02 -24.90
C GLN A 297 10.47 -6.96 -23.94
N LYS A 298 10.31 -8.25 -24.30
CA LYS A 298 9.66 -9.25 -23.44
C LYS A 298 10.42 -9.43 -22.13
N LEU A 299 11.75 -9.54 -22.18
CA LEU A 299 12.57 -9.65 -20.97
C LEU A 299 12.41 -8.42 -20.06
N THR A 300 12.45 -7.23 -20.66
CA THR A 300 12.31 -5.97 -19.92
C THR A 300 10.93 -5.85 -19.28
N ASN A 301 9.87 -6.16 -20.02
CA ASN A 301 8.49 -6.19 -19.50
C ASN A 301 8.36 -7.22 -18.38
N GLY A 302 8.85 -8.45 -18.56
CA GLY A 302 8.82 -9.48 -17.53
C GLY A 302 9.47 -9.05 -16.22
N ILE A 303 10.65 -8.41 -16.27
CA ILE A 303 11.32 -7.89 -15.07
C ILE A 303 10.49 -6.80 -14.38
N PHE A 304 10.04 -5.81 -15.15
CA PHE A 304 9.33 -4.66 -14.57
C PHE A 304 7.93 -5.01 -14.08
N ASP A 305 7.21 -5.88 -14.78
CA ASP A 305 5.91 -6.41 -14.35
C ASP A 305 6.05 -7.22 -13.06
N SER A 306 7.13 -8.00 -12.91
CA SER A 306 7.42 -8.75 -11.68
C SER A 306 7.71 -7.84 -10.49
N ILE A 307 8.50 -6.78 -10.69
CA ILE A 307 8.78 -5.77 -9.66
C ILE A 307 7.48 -5.08 -9.26
N SER A 308 6.71 -4.63 -10.26
CA SER A 308 5.43 -3.95 -10.03
C SER A 308 4.44 -4.86 -9.29
N ALA A 309 4.35 -6.15 -9.65
CA ALA A 309 3.56 -7.15 -8.96
C ALA A 309 3.94 -7.22 -7.48
N GLY A 310 5.24 -7.29 -7.18
CA GLY A 310 5.72 -7.36 -5.80
C GLY A 310 5.35 -6.12 -4.97
N ILE A 311 5.46 -4.92 -5.53
CA ILE A 311 5.06 -3.67 -4.86
C ILE A 311 3.55 -3.67 -4.57
N LEU A 312 2.72 -4.02 -5.56
CA LEU A 312 1.26 -4.04 -5.39
C LEU A 312 0.79 -5.20 -4.51
N LEU A 313 1.48 -6.34 -4.48
CA LEU A 313 1.20 -7.43 -3.55
C LEU A 313 1.45 -7.00 -2.11
N TYR A 314 2.61 -6.40 -1.83
CA TYR A 314 2.92 -5.88 -0.51
C TYR A 314 1.88 -4.84 -0.08
N THR A 315 1.67 -3.83 -0.93
CA THR A 315 0.71 -2.75 -0.65
C THR A 315 -0.72 -3.29 -0.51
N GLY A 316 -1.16 -4.19 -1.38
CA GLY A 316 -2.51 -4.73 -1.37
C GLY A 316 -2.80 -5.61 -0.15
N LEU A 317 -1.86 -6.49 0.21
CA LEU A 317 -2.07 -7.46 1.29
C LEU A 317 -1.72 -6.90 2.67
N VAL A 318 -0.62 -6.15 2.78
CA VAL A 318 -0.15 -5.61 4.07
C VAL A 318 -0.79 -4.25 4.33
N GLU A 319 -0.52 -3.26 3.47
CA GLU A 319 -0.94 -1.87 3.70
C GLU A 319 -2.46 -1.67 3.58
N LEU A 320 -3.11 -2.36 2.64
CA LEU A 320 -4.53 -2.14 2.38
C LEU A 320 -5.44 -3.15 3.08
N LEU A 321 -5.09 -4.43 3.10
CA LEU A 321 -5.94 -5.47 3.68
C LEU A 321 -5.66 -5.66 5.17
N ALA A 322 -4.42 -5.96 5.56
CA ALA A 322 -4.08 -6.21 6.97
C ALA A 322 -4.27 -4.95 7.83
N HIS A 323 -3.75 -3.80 7.38
CA HIS A 323 -3.86 -2.56 8.17
C HIS A 323 -5.32 -2.09 8.36
N GLU A 324 -6.18 -2.28 7.36
CA GLU A 324 -7.59 -1.85 7.45
C GLU A 324 -8.50 -2.78 8.25
N PHE A 325 -8.23 -4.09 8.26
CA PHE A 325 -9.07 -5.05 8.99
C PHE A 325 -8.52 -5.42 10.36
N MET A 326 -7.20 -5.66 10.44
CA MET A 326 -6.58 -6.22 11.64
C MET A 326 -6.01 -5.12 12.54
N PHE A 327 -5.39 -4.09 11.96
CA PHE A 327 -4.70 -3.05 12.74
C PHE A 327 -5.57 -1.81 13.01
N ASN A 328 -6.58 -1.53 12.18
CA ASN A 328 -7.50 -0.43 12.39
C ASN A 328 -8.43 -0.68 13.60
N PRO A 329 -8.30 0.09 14.71
CA PRO A 329 -9.09 -0.12 15.92
C PRO A 329 -10.60 0.05 15.70
N HIS A 330 -11.00 0.91 14.75
CA HIS A 330 -12.41 1.14 14.43
C HIS A 330 -13.03 -0.08 13.74
N MET A 331 -12.31 -0.72 12.81
CA MET A 331 -12.79 -1.92 12.13
C MET A 331 -12.83 -3.11 13.09
N ARG A 332 -11.80 -3.28 13.92
CA ARG A 332 -11.73 -4.39 14.89
C ARG A 332 -12.83 -4.34 15.95
N ARG A 333 -13.28 -3.16 16.36
CA ARG A 333 -14.40 -2.96 17.30
C ARG A 333 -15.77 -2.97 16.62
N SER A 334 -15.83 -2.96 15.29
CA SER A 334 -17.09 -2.99 14.55
C SER A 334 -17.74 -4.37 14.57
N PRO A 335 -19.08 -4.46 14.48
CA PRO A 335 -19.78 -5.74 14.43
C PRO A 335 -19.32 -6.58 13.23
N LEU A 336 -19.26 -7.91 13.41
CA LEU A 336 -18.81 -8.86 12.39
C LEU A 336 -19.53 -8.70 11.04
N LYS A 337 -20.80 -8.27 11.04
CA LYS A 337 -21.57 -7.99 9.83
C LYS A 337 -20.92 -6.92 8.94
N ILE A 338 -20.36 -5.87 9.53
CA ILE A 338 -19.69 -4.79 8.78
C ILE A 338 -18.35 -5.29 8.23
N GLN A 339 -17.61 -6.07 9.01
CA GLN A 339 -16.35 -6.67 8.57
C GLN A 339 -16.58 -7.63 7.40
N LEU A 340 -17.56 -8.53 7.51
CA LEU A 340 -17.93 -9.45 6.43
C LEU A 340 -18.44 -8.72 5.18
N PHE A 341 -19.18 -7.62 5.36
CA PHE A 341 -19.60 -6.79 4.24
C PHE A 341 -18.40 -6.12 3.53
N GLY A 342 -17.46 -5.57 4.29
CA GLY A 342 -16.21 -5.01 3.76
C GLY A 342 -15.39 -6.07 3.01
N PHE A 343 -15.24 -7.26 3.58
CA PHE A 343 -14.58 -8.38 2.91
C PHE A 343 -15.33 -8.81 1.64
N GLY A 344 -16.67 -8.83 1.66
CA GLY A 344 -17.49 -9.08 0.47
C GLY A 344 -17.25 -8.05 -0.64
N CYS A 345 -17.04 -6.78 -0.29
CA CYS A 345 -16.68 -5.73 -1.26
C CYS A 345 -15.29 -5.98 -1.88
N ILE A 346 -14.30 -6.40 -1.08
CA ILE A 346 -12.96 -6.79 -1.59
C ILE A 346 -13.08 -7.97 -2.54
N ALA A 347 -13.76 -9.04 -2.13
CA ALA A 347 -13.95 -10.22 -2.96
C ALA A 347 -14.66 -9.87 -4.27
N PHE A 348 -15.65 -8.97 -4.24
CA PHE A 348 -16.31 -8.47 -5.44
C PHE A 348 -15.35 -7.70 -6.36
N GLY A 349 -14.53 -6.80 -5.82
CA GLY A 349 -13.52 -6.07 -6.61
C GLY A 349 -12.51 -7.01 -7.27
N ALA A 350 -12.00 -7.99 -6.51
CA ALA A 350 -11.09 -9.00 -7.04
C ALA A 350 -11.74 -9.86 -8.13
N PHE A 351 -13.01 -10.24 -7.94
CA PHE A 351 -13.78 -11.00 -8.93
C PHE A 351 -13.98 -10.21 -10.23
N VAL A 352 -14.34 -8.93 -10.16
CA VAL A 352 -14.50 -8.08 -11.35
C VAL A 352 -13.18 -7.98 -12.12
N MET A 353 -12.06 -7.78 -11.43
CA MET A 353 -10.75 -7.75 -12.08
C MET A 353 -10.33 -9.10 -12.66
N ALA A 354 -10.66 -10.22 -12.01
CA ALA A 354 -10.42 -11.54 -12.57
C ALA A 354 -11.19 -11.77 -13.88
N LEU A 355 -12.43 -11.28 -13.97
CA LEU A 355 -13.22 -11.35 -15.20
C LEU A 355 -12.59 -10.51 -16.31
N LEU A 356 -12.08 -9.31 -15.99
CA LEU A 356 -11.37 -8.47 -16.94
C LEU A 356 -10.08 -9.14 -17.41
N ALA A 357 -9.30 -9.74 -16.51
CA ALA A 357 -8.09 -10.48 -16.85
C ALA A 357 -8.36 -11.66 -17.79
N LYS A 358 -9.44 -12.41 -17.57
CA LYS A 358 -9.83 -13.50 -18.48
C LYS A 358 -10.19 -13.01 -19.90
N TRP A 359 -10.62 -11.76 -20.02
CA TRP A 359 -11.08 -11.16 -21.28
C TRP A 359 -9.99 -10.33 -21.98
N ALA A 360 -8.93 -9.95 -21.26
CA ALA A 360 -7.70 -9.40 -21.83
C ALA A 360 -6.94 -10.50 -22.58
#